data_AF-A0A9D4RPZ4-F1
#
_entry.id   AF-A0A9D4RPZ4-F1
#
_cell.length_a   1.000
_cell.length_b   1.000
_cell.length_c   1.000
_cell.angle_alpha   90.00
_cell.angle_beta   90.00
_cell.angle_gamma   90.00
#
_symmetry.space_group_name_H-M   'P 1'
#
loop_
_entity.id
_entity.type
_entity.pdbx_description
1 polymer ?
#
loop_
_entity_poly.entity_id
_entity_poly.type
_entity_poly.pdbx_seq_one_letter_code
_entity_poly.pdbx_strand_id
1 'polypeptide(L)'
;MSKKWLKKTYHVFCIFVNIINICSVWWLFRNVEAAREGLVFGPPEDSVRKALLAFSIIGTFFSLLEIISEGVLICSQNQYAEHLSAMTMWFAEIPQLALNIVIVACREEAISYFQLAKASVMIVYVVMKFMWTVWNKCIRSRDAVDVDCKTCLKIVISMKIVGLVVVLGCAIAIFILTQTERNPDGSLAPKVPHSILEGEYDDEKYFADVSIYFSHSIFDYETNPSSDSKNLLRLLTIHEIKNTTTDRTVNIKYDSTLTHFLVQLDGENKECFTVNNISTTVTKETACSSHVQIPAGQFAFKFHYIEPSFPTLLFGDITFNIKLGRNCEAEEISVVNDLTAHVAEPATVFLRYYRTKPDVTEDNHILQKSPTSHEFYRHSDLINIEDIWRLYCESTGSHAPHRDESLDVCDPK
;
A
#
# COMPACT_ATOMS: atom_id res chain seq x y z
N MET A 1 -48.65 -22.20 -6.93
CA MET A 1 -47.60 -21.98 -5.91
C MET A 1 -47.84 -20.64 -5.23
N SER A 2 -47.95 -20.63 -3.89
CA SER A 2 -48.61 -19.57 -3.13
C SER A 2 -47.78 -18.26 -3.04
N LYS A 3 -48.40 -17.10 -3.32
CA LYS A 3 -47.81 -15.75 -3.11
C LYS A 3 -47.20 -15.57 -1.71
N LYS A 4 -47.75 -16.27 -0.71
CA LYS A 4 -47.25 -16.26 0.68
C LYS A 4 -45.88 -16.96 0.81
N TRP A 5 -45.62 -17.98 0.00
CA TRP A 5 -44.37 -18.72 0.02
C TRP A 5 -43.24 -17.88 -0.58
N LEU A 6 -43.48 -17.27 -1.75
CA LEU A 6 -42.53 -16.34 -2.39
C LEU A 6 -42.15 -15.16 -1.47
N LYS A 7 -43.15 -14.58 -0.77
CA LYS A 7 -42.92 -13.52 0.21
C LYS A 7 -42.00 -13.98 1.36
N LYS A 8 -42.27 -15.14 1.94
CA LYS A 8 -41.45 -15.69 3.02
C LYS A 8 -40.02 -15.95 2.56
N THR A 9 -39.84 -16.56 1.39
CA THR A 9 -38.52 -16.84 0.82
C THR A 9 -37.71 -15.56 0.58
N TYR A 10 -38.34 -14.49 0.08
CA TYR A 10 -37.69 -13.19 -0.09
C TYR A 10 -37.16 -12.61 1.23
N HIS A 11 -37.98 -12.60 2.29
CA HIS A 11 -37.57 -12.05 3.58
C HIS A 11 -36.47 -12.89 4.24
N VAL A 12 -36.54 -14.23 4.16
CA VAL A 12 -35.48 -15.13 4.63
C VAL A 12 -34.16 -14.85 3.91
N PHE A 13 -34.21 -14.66 2.60
CA PHE A 13 -33.02 -14.30 1.83
C PHE A 13 -32.45 -12.94 2.26
N CYS A 14 -33.29 -11.92 2.48
CA CYS A 14 -32.84 -10.61 2.95
C CYS A 14 -32.14 -10.70 4.32
N ILE A 15 -32.64 -11.55 5.22
CA ILE A 15 -31.97 -11.82 6.50
C ILE A 15 -30.58 -12.40 6.28
N PHE A 16 -30.45 -13.40 5.41
CA PHE A 16 -29.15 -14.02 5.11
C PHE A 16 -28.15 -13.03 4.49
N VAL A 17 -28.60 -12.18 3.56
CA VAL A 17 -27.77 -11.14 2.97
C VAL A 17 -27.31 -10.12 4.01
N ASN A 18 -28.18 -9.70 4.93
CA ASN A 18 -27.79 -8.79 6.02
C ASN A 18 -26.75 -9.41 6.95
N ILE A 19 -26.86 -10.71 7.25
CA ILE A 19 -25.86 -11.43 8.04
C ILE A 19 -24.52 -11.45 7.31
N ILE A 20 -24.49 -11.78 6.02
CA ILE A 20 -23.26 -11.74 5.21
C ILE A 20 -22.69 -10.33 5.18
N ASN A 21 -23.53 -9.29 5.04
CA ASN A 21 -23.07 -7.91 5.02
C ASN A 21 -22.35 -7.54 6.32
N ILE A 22 -22.93 -7.88 7.48
CA ILE A 22 -22.30 -7.66 8.78
C ILE A 22 -20.94 -8.37 8.83
N CYS A 23 -20.87 -9.65 8.45
CA CYS A 23 -19.61 -10.40 8.44
C CYS A 23 -18.56 -9.73 7.53
N SER A 24 -18.94 -9.36 6.31
CA SER A 24 -18.05 -8.72 5.33
C SER A 24 -17.52 -7.36 5.81
N VAL A 25 -18.36 -6.58 6.50
CA VAL A 25 -17.97 -5.29 7.09
C VAL A 25 -16.90 -5.47 8.16
N TRP A 26 -17.12 -6.39 9.10
CA TRP A 26 -16.16 -6.64 10.18
C TRP A 26 -14.87 -7.29 9.68
N TRP A 27 -14.94 -8.15 8.67
CA TRP A 27 -13.74 -8.69 8.03
C TRP A 27 -12.94 -7.61 7.32
N LEU A 28 -13.60 -6.71 6.58
CA LEU A 28 -12.92 -5.59 5.98
C LEU A 28 -12.22 -4.71 7.02
N PHE A 29 -12.93 -4.34 8.10
CA PHE A 29 -12.35 -3.57 9.18
C PHE A 29 -11.13 -4.28 9.80
N ARG A 30 -11.24 -5.58 10.10
CA ARG A 30 -10.13 -6.36 10.65
C ARG A 30 -8.91 -6.37 9.73
N ASN A 31 -9.09 -6.49 8.42
CA ASN A 31 -7.98 -6.50 7.48
C ASN A 31 -7.32 -5.11 7.37
N VAL A 32 -8.13 -4.06 7.32
CA VAL A 32 -7.64 -2.67 7.32
C VAL A 32 -6.87 -2.36 8.60
N GLU A 33 -7.34 -2.86 9.74
CA GLU A 33 -6.70 -2.66 11.04
C GLU A 33 -5.43 -3.51 11.23
N ALA A 34 -5.37 -4.68 10.59
CA ALA A 34 -4.21 -5.56 10.63
C ALA A 34 -3.09 -5.13 9.66
N ALA A 35 -3.39 -4.28 8.68
CA ALA A 35 -2.41 -3.77 7.73
C ALA A 35 -1.30 -3.01 8.46
N ARG A 36 -0.06 -3.36 8.17
CA ARG A 36 1.14 -2.69 8.67
C ARG A 36 1.84 -1.98 7.53
N GLU A 37 2.72 -1.06 7.91
CA GLU A 37 3.64 -0.42 6.98
C GLU A 37 4.60 -1.47 6.44
N GLY A 38 4.65 -1.60 5.11
CA GLY A 38 5.61 -2.41 4.37
C GLY A 38 6.23 -1.58 3.25
N LEU A 39 6.73 -2.22 2.18
CA LEU A 39 7.35 -1.50 1.06
C LEU A 39 6.40 -0.47 0.42
N VAL A 40 5.42 -0.94 -0.36
CA VAL A 40 4.59 -0.05 -1.21
C VAL A 40 3.41 0.56 -0.45
N PHE A 41 2.80 -0.22 0.44
CA PHE A 41 1.58 0.16 1.14
C PHE A 41 1.74 -0.01 2.64
N GLY A 42 1.22 0.95 3.40
CA GLY A 42 1.04 0.87 4.84
C GLY A 42 -0.40 1.14 5.24
N PRO A 43 -0.73 1.20 6.54
CA PRO A 43 -2.11 1.36 7.02
C PRO A 43 -2.78 2.61 6.41
N PRO A 44 -4.09 2.59 6.14
CA PRO A 44 -4.76 3.80 5.67
C PRO A 44 -4.73 4.86 6.76
N GLU A 45 -4.94 6.12 6.38
CA GLU A 45 -5.02 7.22 7.32
C GLU A 45 -5.93 6.90 8.52
N ASP A 46 -5.51 7.33 9.70
CA ASP A 46 -6.27 7.14 10.93
C ASP A 46 -7.71 7.68 10.85
N SER A 47 -7.93 8.72 10.05
CA SER A 47 -9.23 9.30 9.75
C SER A 47 -10.17 8.27 9.11
N VAL A 48 -9.68 7.57 8.06
CA VAL A 48 -10.39 6.53 7.32
C VAL A 48 -10.62 5.30 8.20
N ARG A 49 -9.62 4.88 8.99
CA ARG A 49 -9.75 3.74 9.92
C ARG A 49 -10.82 3.99 10.98
N LYS A 50 -10.82 5.17 11.61
CA LYS A 50 -11.82 5.57 12.61
C LYS A 50 -13.21 5.69 12.00
N ALA A 51 -13.32 6.28 10.80
CA ALA A 51 -14.58 6.36 10.07
C ALA A 51 -15.12 4.97 9.74
N LEU A 52 -14.26 4.06 9.25
CA LEU A 52 -14.63 2.68 8.93
C LEU A 52 -15.15 1.95 10.17
N LEU A 53 -14.49 2.09 11.32
CA LEU A 53 -14.99 1.53 12.59
C LEU A 53 -16.36 2.10 12.97
N ALA A 54 -16.51 3.43 12.95
CA ALA A 54 -17.76 4.10 13.33
C ALA A 54 -18.93 3.66 12.45
N PHE A 55 -18.73 3.65 11.12
CA PHE A 55 -19.75 3.20 10.18
C PHE A 55 -19.98 1.69 10.23
N SER A 56 -18.99 0.89 10.63
CA SER A 56 -19.17 -0.56 10.87
C SER A 56 -20.11 -0.82 12.07
N ILE A 57 -19.96 -0.05 13.15
CA ILE A 57 -20.84 -0.12 14.33
C ILE A 57 -22.26 0.35 13.97
N ILE A 58 -22.37 1.54 13.35
CA ILE A 58 -23.66 2.10 12.91
C ILE A 58 -24.36 1.14 11.96
N GLY A 59 -23.62 0.59 10.99
CA GLY A 59 -24.17 -0.34 10.02
C GLY A 59 -24.63 -1.65 10.65
N THR A 60 -23.85 -2.22 11.57
CA THR A 60 -24.28 -3.41 12.31
C THR A 60 -25.59 -3.17 13.06
N PHE A 61 -25.72 -2.00 13.72
CA PHE A 61 -26.95 -1.64 14.40
C PHE A 61 -28.15 -1.57 13.44
N PHE A 62 -28.03 -0.88 12.30
CA PHE A 62 -29.10 -0.78 11.31
C PHE A 62 -29.43 -2.12 10.64
N SER A 63 -28.42 -2.94 10.31
CA SER A 63 -28.63 -4.28 9.75
C SER A 63 -29.34 -5.21 10.74
N LEU A 64 -29.05 -5.12 12.04
CA LEU A 64 -29.77 -5.88 13.07
C LEU A 64 -31.24 -5.45 13.17
N LEU A 65 -31.51 -4.14 13.16
CA LEU A 65 -32.88 -3.65 13.10
C LEU A 65 -33.61 -4.14 11.85
N GLU A 66 -32.94 -4.15 10.69
CA GLU A 66 -33.52 -4.63 9.44
C GLU A 66 -33.80 -6.14 9.52
N ILE A 67 -32.89 -6.96 10.06
CA ILE A 67 -33.13 -8.39 10.31
C ILE A 67 -34.36 -8.61 11.20
N ILE A 68 -34.49 -7.86 12.29
CA ILE A 68 -35.65 -7.95 13.19
C ILE A 68 -36.94 -7.57 12.45
N SER A 69 -36.91 -6.46 11.69
CA SER A 69 -38.05 -5.99 10.91
C SER A 69 -38.48 -6.98 9.83
N GLU A 70 -37.53 -7.58 9.10
CA GLU A 70 -37.77 -8.62 8.10
C GLU A 70 -38.32 -9.90 8.76
N GLY A 71 -37.83 -10.26 9.94
CA GLY A 71 -38.38 -11.35 10.77
C GLY A 71 -39.84 -11.11 11.18
N VAL A 72 -40.16 -9.89 11.62
CA VAL A 72 -41.54 -9.49 11.93
C VAL A 72 -42.42 -9.56 10.68
N LEU A 73 -41.91 -9.19 9.50
CA LEU A 73 -42.65 -9.24 8.22
C LEU A 73 -43.01 -10.65 7.74
N ILE A 74 -42.28 -11.67 8.20
CA ILE A 74 -42.60 -13.09 7.96
C ILE A 74 -43.87 -13.50 8.72
N CYS A 75 -44.05 -12.95 9.93
CA CYS A 75 -45.14 -13.31 10.86
C CYS A 75 -46.33 -12.34 10.82
N SER A 76 -46.10 -11.07 10.50
CA SER A 76 -47.07 -9.97 10.58
C SER A 76 -46.89 -8.96 9.42
N GLN A 77 -47.87 -8.09 9.18
CA GLN A 77 -47.69 -6.93 8.29
C GLN A 77 -47.17 -5.75 9.11
N ASN A 78 -45.98 -5.23 8.74
CA ASN A 78 -45.37 -4.06 9.37
C ASN A 78 -45.20 -2.94 8.33
N GLN A 79 -45.66 -1.73 8.66
CA GLN A 79 -45.58 -0.56 7.77
C GLN A 79 -44.23 0.19 7.88
N TYR A 80 -43.48 -0.02 8.97
CA TYR A 80 -42.23 0.71 9.24
C TYR A 80 -41.00 0.16 8.49
N ALA A 81 -41.11 -1.02 7.89
CA ALA A 81 -39.99 -1.68 7.22
C ALA A 81 -39.39 -0.88 6.06
N GLU A 82 -40.22 -0.11 5.33
CA GLU A 82 -39.75 0.73 4.22
C GLU A 82 -38.93 1.93 4.70
N HIS A 83 -39.32 2.53 5.83
CA HIS A 83 -38.57 3.64 6.45
C HIS A 83 -37.22 3.17 6.97
N LEU A 84 -37.20 2.03 7.67
CA LEU A 84 -35.97 1.46 8.21
C LEU A 84 -35.00 1.06 7.10
N SER A 85 -35.49 0.41 6.04
CA SER A 85 -34.68 0.02 4.89
C SER A 85 -34.08 1.25 4.19
N ALA A 86 -34.82 2.36 4.07
CA ALA A 86 -34.30 3.62 3.55
C ALA A 86 -33.21 4.23 4.47
N MET A 87 -33.41 4.20 5.80
CA MET A 87 -32.41 4.69 6.76
C MET A 87 -31.13 3.87 6.74
N THR A 88 -31.23 2.53 6.73
CA THR A 88 -30.07 1.64 6.61
C THR A 88 -29.25 1.98 5.37
N MET A 89 -29.91 2.19 4.23
CA MET A 89 -29.23 2.51 2.99
C MET A 89 -28.44 3.82 3.04
N TRP A 90 -29.04 4.90 3.56
CA TRP A 90 -28.41 6.22 3.56
C TRP A 90 -27.37 6.41 4.67
N PHE A 91 -27.57 5.80 5.84
CA PHE A 91 -26.71 6.01 7.00
C PHE A 91 -25.70 4.89 7.24
N ALA A 92 -25.90 3.71 6.67
CA ALA A 92 -24.97 2.60 6.78
C ALA A 92 -24.34 2.23 5.44
N GLU A 93 -25.15 1.82 4.46
CA GLU A 93 -24.60 1.18 3.25
C GLU A 93 -23.83 2.15 2.35
N ILE A 94 -24.40 3.34 2.06
CA ILE A 94 -23.75 4.33 1.21
C ILE A 94 -22.42 4.83 1.81
N PRO A 95 -22.36 5.28 3.08
CA PRO A 95 -21.10 5.72 3.68
C PRO A 95 -20.03 4.62 3.72
N GLN A 96 -20.41 3.37 4.03
CA GLN A 96 -19.47 2.26 4.03
C GLN A 96 -18.94 1.94 2.64
N LEU A 97 -19.80 1.95 1.60
CA LEU A 97 -19.35 1.71 0.22
C LEU A 97 -18.48 2.86 -0.29
N ALA A 98 -18.77 4.11 0.10
CA ALA A 98 -17.91 5.25 -0.21
C ALA A 98 -16.51 5.09 0.40
N LEU A 99 -16.42 4.67 1.68
CA LEU A 99 -15.13 4.38 2.31
C LEU A 99 -14.39 3.24 1.61
N ASN A 100 -15.10 2.19 1.19
CA ASN A 100 -14.49 1.11 0.41
C ASN A 100 -13.91 1.62 -0.92
N ILE A 101 -14.62 2.51 -1.62
CA ILE A 101 -14.11 3.11 -2.86
C ILE A 101 -12.84 3.91 -2.58
N VAL A 102 -12.80 4.69 -1.49
CA VAL A 102 -11.59 5.43 -1.10
C VAL A 102 -10.43 4.47 -0.86
N ILE A 103 -10.64 3.40 -0.08
CA ILE A 103 -9.57 2.42 0.21
C ILE A 103 -9.05 1.75 -1.08
N VAL A 104 -9.96 1.32 -1.97
CA VAL A 104 -9.62 0.72 -3.27
C VAL A 104 -8.94 1.72 -4.20
N ALA A 105 -9.32 3.00 -4.17
CA ALA A 105 -8.66 4.01 -4.98
C ALA A 105 -7.25 4.33 -4.43
N CYS A 106 -7.06 4.30 -3.12
CA CYS A 106 -5.77 4.59 -2.50
C CYS A 106 -4.77 3.43 -2.62
N ARG A 107 -5.25 2.20 -2.83
CA ARG A 107 -4.41 1.01 -2.90
C ARG A 107 -4.82 0.16 -4.09
N GLU A 108 -3.85 -0.24 -4.91
CA GLU A 108 -4.02 -1.42 -5.77
C GLU A 108 -3.99 -2.66 -4.87
N GLU A 109 -5.01 -2.80 -4.03
CA GLU A 109 -5.30 -4.06 -3.37
C GLU A 109 -5.57 -5.04 -4.51
N ALA A 110 -4.57 -5.87 -4.84
CA ALA A 110 -4.80 -7.05 -5.66
C ALA A 110 -5.81 -7.89 -4.88
N ILE A 111 -7.07 -7.71 -5.28
CA ILE A 111 -8.19 -8.53 -4.88
C ILE A 111 -8.30 -8.62 -3.35
N SER A 112 -8.71 -7.53 -2.69
CA SER A 112 -9.38 -7.71 -1.40
C SER A 112 -10.68 -8.46 -1.68
N TYR A 113 -10.60 -9.79 -1.70
CA TYR A 113 -11.71 -10.71 -1.98
C TYR A 113 -12.95 -10.33 -1.19
N PHE A 114 -12.77 -9.75 0.00
CA PHE A 114 -13.83 -9.28 0.87
C PHE A 114 -14.55 -8.03 0.36
N GLN A 115 -13.85 -7.08 -0.25
CA GLN A 115 -14.49 -5.91 -0.88
C GLN A 115 -15.25 -6.32 -2.14
N LEU A 116 -14.69 -7.23 -2.95
CA LEU A 116 -15.38 -7.77 -4.13
C LEU A 116 -16.55 -8.67 -3.73
N ALA A 117 -16.42 -9.47 -2.68
CA ALA A 117 -17.52 -10.25 -2.11
C ALA A 117 -18.62 -9.33 -1.57
N LYS A 118 -18.27 -8.26 -0.84
CA LYS A 118 -19.22 -7.26 -0.36
C LYS A 118 -19.94 -6.57 -1.53
N ALA A 119 -19.21 -6.13 -2.55
CA ALA A 119 -19.79 -5.51 -3.74
C ALA A 119 -20.73 -6.47 -4.48
N SER A 120 -20.35 -7.75 -4.61
CA SER A 120 -21.19 -8.79 -5.22
C SER A 120 -22.48 -9.02 -4.45
N VAL A 121 -22.39 -9.16 -3.12
CA VAL A 121 -23.54 -9.32 -2.23
C VAL A 121 -24.46 -8.11 -2.32
N MET A 122 -23.89 -6.89 -2.40
CA MET A 122 -24.66 -5.66 -2.58
C MET A 122 -25.38 -5.58 -3.92
N ILE A 123 -24.76 -6.02 -5.02
CA ILE A 123 -25.44 -6.06 -6.32
C ILE A 123 -26.64 -6.99 -6.27
N VAL A 124 -26.48 -8.21 -5.73
CA VAL A 124 -27.58 -9.18 -5.60
C VAL A 124 -28.68 -8.61 -4.69
N TYR A 125 -28.30 -7.99 -3.58
CA TYR A 125 -29.22 -7.32 -2.67
C TYR A 125 -30.06 -6.24 -3.36
N VAL A 126 -29.40 -5.34 -4.10
CA VAL A 126 -30.05 -4.23 -4.82
C VAL A 126 -31.02 -4.75 -5.87
N VAL A 127 -30.58 -5.71 -6.70
CA VAL A 127 -31.43 -6.29 -7.76
C VAL A 127 -32.69 -6.91 -7.14
N MET A 128 -32.54 -7.66 -6.05
CA MET A 128 -33.67 -8.29 -5.39
C MET A 128 -34.62 -7.28 -4.74
N LYS A 129 -34.10 -6.27 -4.02
CA LYS A 129 -34.93 -5.21 -3.42
C LYS A 129 -35.62 -4.36 -4.49
N PHE A 130 -34.98 -4.13 -5.62
CA PHE A 130 -35.60 -3.44 -6.76
C PHE A 130 -36.76 -4.26 -7.34
N MET A 131 -36.53 -5.53 -7.67
CA MET A 131 -37.56 -6.44 -8.19
C MET A 131 -38.75 -6.57 -7.22
N TRP A 132 -38.49 -6.68 -5.92
CA TRP A 132 -39.53 -6.75 -4.89
C TRP A 132 -40.34 -5.45 -4.78
N THR A 133 -39.67 -4.29 -4.86
CA THR A 133 -40.33 -2.97 -4.82
C THR A 133 -41.26 -2.78 -6.02
N VAL A 134 -40.81 -3.15 -7.22
CA VAL A 134 -41.61 -3.13 -8.45
C VAL A 134 -42.80 -4.09 -8.35
N TRP A 135 -42.54 -5.34 -7.92
CA TRP A 135 -43.58 -6.36 -7.76
C TRP A 135 -44.68 -5.92 -6.78
N ASN A 136 -44.30 -5.39 -5.61
CA ASN A 136 -45.25 -4.88 -4.64
C ASN A 136 -46.03 -3.68 -5.16
N LYS A 137 -45.41 -2.78 -5.93
CA LYS A 137 -46.09 -1.63 -6.52
C LYS A 137 -47.10 -2.03 -7.60
N CYS A 138 -46.75 -3.00 -8.45
CA CYS A 138 -47.65 -3.53 -9.49
C CYS A 138 -48.83 -4.33 -8.92
N ILE A 139 -48.64 -5.00 -7.78
CA ILE A 139 -49.73 -5.71 -7.09
C ILE A 139 -50.60 -4.75 -6.27
N ARG A 140 -49.98 -3.81 -5.56
CA ARG A 140 -50.67 -2.87 -4.65
C ARG A 140 -51.37 -1.73 -5.38
N SER A 141 -51.02 -1.42 -6.64
CA SER A 141 -51.80 -0.48 -7.45
C SER A 141 -53.21 -0.99 -7.81
N ARG A 142 -53.51 -2.28 -7.58
CA ARG A 142 -54.86 -2.84 -7.72
C ARG A 142 -55.76 -2.65 -6.50
N ASP A 143 -55.19 -2.47 -5.31
CA ASP A 143 -55.96 -2.33 -4.08
C ASP A 143 -55.86 -0.87 -3.59
N ALA A 144 -56.97 -0.14 -3.67
CA ALA A 144 -57.06 1.25 -3.27
C ALA A 144 -56.71 1.42 -1.78
N VAL A 145 -55.57 2.06 -1.49
CA VAL A 145 -55.17 2.42 -0.12
C VAL A 145 -55.36 3.92 0.10
N ASP A 146 -55.74 4.26 1.34
CA ASP A 146 -56.17 5.53 1.92
C ASP A 146 -55.29 6.76 1.62
N VAL A 147 -55.89 7.96 1.73
CA VAL A 147 -55.42 9.20 1.08
C VAL A 147 -54.35 9.97 1.88
N ASP A 148 -54.34 9.90 3.21
CA ASP A 148 -53.58 10.87 4.03
C ASP A 148 -52.10 10.55 4.29
N CYS A 149 -51.63 9.33 4.01
CA CYS A 149 -50.19 8.96 4.14
C CYS A 149 -49.53 8.64 2.77
N LYS A 150 -50.11 9.12 1.66
CA LYS A 150 -49.57 8.83 0.32
C LYS A 150 -48.29 9.60 0.00
N THR A 151 -48.17 10.84 0.44
CA THR A 151 -47.03 11.71 0.04
C THR A 151 -45.75 11.31 0.77
N CYS A 152 -45.81 11.09 2.09
CA CYS A 152 -44.65 10.65 2.87
C CYS A 152 -44.14 9.27 2.39
N LEU A 153 -45.04 8.31 2.18
CA LEU A 153 -44.66 6.99 1.68
C LEU A 153 -44.07 7.04 0.26
N LYS A 154 -44.60 7.90 -0.63
CA LYS A 154 -44.01 8.13 -1.96
C LYS A 154 -42.60 8.70 -1.86
N ILE A 155 -42.37 9.68 -0.98
CA ILE A 155 -41.04 10.27 -0.76
C ILE A 155 -40.05 9.20 -0.28
N VAL A 156 -40.44 8.39 0.70
CA VAL A 156 -39.58 7.32 1.25
C VAL A 156 -39.26 6.26 0.21
N ILE A 157 -40.24 5.83 -0.59
CA ILE A 157 -40.01 4.90 -1.71
C ILE A 157 -39.06 5.52 -2.75
N SER A 158 -39.24 6.80 -3.10
CA SER A 158 -38.33 7.50 -4.02
C SER A 158 -36.92 7.58 -3.45
N MET A 159 -36.74 7.95 -2.18
CA MET A 159 -35.44 7.97 -1.50
C MET A 159 -34.77 6.60 -1.49
N LYS A 160 -35.55 5.53 -1.30
CA LYS A 160 -35.05 4.15 -1.35
C LYS A 160 -34.59 3.77 -2.77
N ILE A 161 -35.35 4.13 -3.81
CA ILE A 161 -34.95 3.86 -5.19
C ILE A 161 -33.67 4.62 -5.54
N VAL A 162 -33.58 5.91 -5.18
CA VAL A 162 -32.36 6.70 -5.37
C VAL A 162 -31.18 6.07 -4.63
N GLY A 163 -31.37 5.68 -3.37
CA GLY A 163 -30.34 4.99 -2.60
C GLY A 163 -29.88 3.68 -3.26
N LEU A 164 -30.81 2.88 -3.79
CA LEU A 164 -30.49 1.62 -4.49
C LEU A 164 -29.62 1.88 -5.74
N VAL A 165 -29.92 2.95 -6.47
CA VAL A 165 -29.11 3.36 -7.63
C VAL A 165 -27.71 3.80 -7.21
N VAL A 166 -27.59 4.58 -6.13
CA VAL A 166 -26.28 5.00 -5.60
C VAL A 166 -25.46 3.79 -5.14
N VAL A 167 -26.06 2.89 -4.36
CA VAL A 167 -25.40 1.65 -3.90
C VAL A 167 -24.93 0.80 -5.09
N LEU A 168 -25.76 0.66 -6.13
CA LEU A 168 -25.38 -0.06 -7.35
C LEU A 168 -24.20 0.63 -8.05
N GLY A 169 -24.25 1.95 -8.20
CA GLY A 169 -23.16 2.73 -8.78
C GLY A 169 -21.85 2.56 -8.01
N CYS A 170 -21.90 2.64 -6.68
CA CYS A 170 -20.74 2.41 -5.82
C CYS A 170 -20.19 0.98 -5.94
N ALA A 171 -21.06 -0.04 -5.96
CA ALA A 171 -20.64 -1.42 -6.11
C ALA A 171 -19.99 -1.67 -7.48
N ILE A 172 -20.54 -1.11 -8.56
CA ILE A 172 -19.94 -1.16 -9.89
C ILE A 172 -18.58 -0.43 -9.91
N ALA A 173 -18.48 0.73 -9.25
CA ALA A 173 -17.20 1.45 -9.16
C ALA A 173 -16.12 0.61 -8.47
N ILE A 174 -16.46 -0.07 -7.36
CA ILE A 174 -15.54 -1.02 -6.70
C ILE A 174 -15.12 -2.13 -7.67
N PHE A 175 -16.05 -2.70 -8.43
CA PHE A 175 -15.75 -3.71 -9.44
C PHE A 175 -14.80 -3.21 -10.53
N ILE A 176 -15.04 -2.01 -11.07
CA ILE A 176 -14.19 -1.43 -12.10
C ILE A 176 -12.80 -1.18 -11.51
N LEU A 177 -12.70 -0.48 -10.38
CA LEU A 177 -11.41 -0.14 -9.76
C LEU A 177 -10.61 -1.38 -9.33
N THR A 178 -11.26 -2.48 -8.96
CA THR A 178 -10.57 -3.74 -8.59
C THR A 178 -10.20 -4.62 -9.77
N GLN A 179 -10.83 -4.44 -10.94
CA GLN A 179 -10.63 -5.28 -12.13
C GLN A 179 -9.92 -4.56 -13.27
N THR A 180 -9.63 -3.26 -13.14
CA THR A 180 -8.84 -2.50 -14.13
C THR A 180 -7.50 -2.09 -13.55
N GLU A 181 -6.43 -2.30 -14.30
CA GLU A 181 -5.11 -1.73 -14.05
C GLU A 181 -4.96 -0.42 -14.80
N ARG A 182 -4.24 0.52 -14.19
CA ARG A 182 -3.87 1.77 -14.83
C ARG A 182 -2.50 1.64 -15.45
N ASN A 183 -2.44 1.76 -16.76
CA ASN A 183 -1.18 1.83 -17.50
C ASN A 183 -0.44 3.15 -17.18
N PRO A 184 0.89 3.21 -17.40
CA PRO A 184 1.68 4.42 -17.22
C PRO A 184 1.20 5.62 -18.08
N ASP A 185 0.53 5.35 -19.20
CA ASP A 185 -0.08 6.37 -20.09
C ASP A 185 -1.43 6.90 -19.58
N GLY A 186 -1.91 6.39 -18.44
CA GLY A 186 -3.17 6.75 -17.82
C GLY A 186 -4.39 6.02 -18.39
N SER A 187 -4.22 5.14 -19.38
CA SER A 187 -5.30 4.28 -19.87
C SER A 187 -5.66 3.18 -18.87
N LEU A 188 -6.93 2.80 -18.83
CA LEU A 188 -7.41 1.67 -18.03
C LEU A 188 -7.41 0.42 -18.89
N ALA A 189 -6.61 -0.57 -18.52
CA ALA A 189 -6.64 -1.90 -19.12
C ALA A 189 -7.33 -2.88 -18.14
N PRO A 190 -8.14 -3.83 -18.63
CA PRO A 190 -8.64 -4.88 -17.76
C PRO A 190 -7.46 -5.71 -17.23
N LYS A 191 -7.40 -5.91 -15.91
CA LYS A 191 -6.42 -6.75 -15.24
C LYS A 191 -6.65 -8.18 -15.73
N VAL A 192 -5.67 -8.75 -16.44
CA VAL A 192 -5.74 -10.16 -16.84
C VAL A 192 -5.37 -10.98 -15.60
N PRO A 193 -6.27 -11.78 -15.01
CA PRO A 193 -5.93 -12.55 -13.83
C PRO A 193 -4.93 -13.64 -14.21
N HIS A 194 -3.67 -13.50 -13.79
CA HIS A 194 -2.63 -14.50 -14.02
C HIS A 194 -2.78 -15.73 -13.12
N SER A 195 -3.50 -15.61 -11.99
CA SER A 195 -3.99 -16.76 -11.24
C SER A 195 -5.25 -16.41 -10.42
N ILE A 196 -6.08 -17.41 -10.13
CA ILE A 196 -7.32 -17.27 -9.34
C ILE A 196 -7.02 -17.27 -7.81
N LEU A 197 -5.82 -17.71 -7.41
CA LEU A 197 -5.48 -18.06 -6.02
C LEU A 197 -4.29 -17.29 -5.43
N GLU A 198 -3.43 -16.72 -6.26
CA GLU A 198 -2.28 -15.89 -5.87
C GLU A 198 -2.26 -14.66 -6.78
N GLY A 199 -2.63 -13.52 -6.21
CA GLY A 199 -2.40 -12.24 -6.85
C GLY A 199 -0.90 -12.00 -6.93
N GLU A 200 -0.27 -12.43 -8.02
CA GLU A 200 1.03 -11.91 -8.42
C GLU A 200 0.80 -10.42 -8.68
N TYR A 201 1.24 -9.59 -7.74
CA TYR A 201 1.23 -8.16 -7.92
C TYR A 201 2.16 -7.83 -9.09
N ASP A 202 1.89 -6.74 -9.81
CA ASP A 202 2.84 -6.24 -10.80
C ASP A 202 4.05 -5.65 -10.04
N ASP A 203 4.91 -6.55 -9.57
CA ASP A 203 6.11 -6.22 -8.81
C ASP A 203 7.02 -5.32 -9.64
N GLU A 204 7.02 -5.50 -10.97
CA GLU A 204 7.80 -4.68 -11.89
C GLU A 204 7.33 -3.21 -11.86
N LYS A 205 6.01 -2.96 -11.87
CA LYS A 205 5.49 -1.59 -11.73
C LYS A 205 6.03 -0.87 -10.50
N TYR A 206 6.14 -1.55 -9.37
CA TYR A 206 6.50 -0.95 -8.08
C TYR A 206 8.00 -1.00 -7.77
N PHE A 207 8.72 -2.01 -8.25
CA PHE A 207 10.10 -2.30 -7.86
C PHE A 207 11.12 -2.14 -8.99
N ALA A 208 10.69 -1.98 -10.24
CA ALA A 208 11.62 -1.73 -11.35
C ALA A 208 12.45 -0.47 -11.07
N ASP A 209 13.77 -0.61 -11.19
CA ASP A 209 14.78 0.43 -10.98
C ASP A 209 14.68 1.13 -9.61
N VAL A 210 14.13 0.45 -8.60
CA VAL A 210 14.05 0.95 -7.23
C VAL A 210 15.19 0.38 -6.40
N SER A 211 15.99 1.28 -5.84
CA SER A 211 17.13 0.95 -5.00
C SER A 211 17.14 1.70 -3.67
N ILE A 212 17.88 1.13 -2.73
CA ILE A 212 18.22 1.77 -1.47
C ILE A 212 19.46 2.64 -1.69
N TYR A 213 19.33 3.94 -1.40
CA TYR A 213 20.41 4.90 -1.48
C TYR A 213 20.86 5.33 -0.10
N PHE A 214 22.17 5.47 0.04
CA PHE A 214 22.87 5.81 1.27
C PHE A 214 23.64 7.12 1.11
N SER A 215 23.60 7.97 2.13
CA SER A 215 24.46 9.16 2.20
C SER A 215 25.02 9.34 3.62
N HIS A 216 26.23 9.89 3.68
CA HIS A 216 26.97 10.14 4.90
C HIS A 216 27.97 11.29 4.66
N SER A 217 28.33 12.01 5.72
CA SER A 217 29.21 13.19 5.66
C SER A 217 30.61 12.91 5.07
N ILE A 218 31.06 11.64 5.07
CA ILE A 218 32.32 11.25 4.42
C ILE A 218 32.30 11.33 2.89
N PHE A 219 31.11 11.50 2.30
CA PHE A 219 30.96 11.74 0.87
C PHE A 219 30.69 13.21 0.55
N ASP A 220 30.61 14.10 1.55
CA ASP A 220 30.29 15.51 1.35
C ASP A 220 31.58 16.33 1.14
N TYR A 221 31.99 16.46 -0.12
CA TYR A 221 33.20 17.21 -0.50
C TYR A 221 32.94 18.68 -0.83
N GLU A 222 31.67 19.08 -0.97
CA GLU A 222 31.28 20.48 -1.17
C GLU A 222 31.16 21.20 0.18
N THR A 223 31.64 22.44 0.29
CA THR A 223 31.38 23.29 1.47
C THR A 223 29.92 23.72 1.49
N ASN A 224 29.14 23.22 2.46
CA ASN A 224 27.70 23.44 2.64
C ASN A 224 26.83 22.94 1.47
N PRO A 225 26.75 21.61 1.25
CA PRO A 225 25.92 21.07 0.20
C PRO A 225 24.44 21.30 0.49
N SER A 226 23.73 21.87 -0.49
CA SER A 226 22.26 21.87 -0.51
C SER A 226 21.73 20.43 -0.53
N SER A 227 20.49 20.16 -0.10
CA SER A 227 19.91 18.81 -0.17
C SER A 227 20.04 18.16 -1.55
N ASP A 228 19.92 18.96 -2.62
CA ASP A 228 19.95 18.50 -4.00
C ASP A 228 21.36 18.18 -4.52
N SER A 229 22.41 18.72 -3.88
CA SER A 229 23.81 18.53 -4.28
C SER A 229 24.53 17.42 -3.52
N LYS A 230 23.83 16.67 -2.68
CA LYS A 230 24.43 15.64 -1.84
C LYS A 230 24.72 14.37 -2.60
N ASN A 231 25.83 13.75 -2.20
CA ASN A 231 26.32 12.54 -2.80
C ASN A 231 25.63 11.32 -2.20
N LEU A 232 24.98 10.55 -3.07
CA LEU A 232 24.29 9.31 -2.76
C LEU A 232 25.05 8.14 -3.38
N LEU A 233 25.18 7.08 -2.59
CA LEU A 233 25.69 5.79 -3.02
C LEU A 233 24.53 4.80 -3.11
N ARG A 234 24.39 4.11 -4.24
CA ARG A 234 23.43 3.03 -4.37
C ARG A 234 23.94 1.82 -3.60
N LEU A 235 23.11 1.22 -2.75
CA LEU A 235 23.45 -0.02 -2.04
C LEU A 235 22.98 -1.25 -2.82
N LEU A 236 21.66 -1.44 -2.92
CA LEU A 236 21.02 -2.61 -3.53
C LEU A 236 19.66 -2.21 -4.09
N THR A 237 19.27 -2.83 -5.20
CA THR A 237 17.89 -2.83 -5.69
C THR A 237 17.00 -3.67 -4.80
N ILE A 238 15.70 -3.38 -4.80
CA ILE A 238 14.70 -4.24 -4.13
C ILE A 238 14.75 -5.67 -4.71
N HIS A 239 14.93 -5.80 -6.03
CA HIS A 239 15.02 -7.10 -6.71
C HIS A 239 16.24 -7.92 -6.28
N GLU A 240 17.41 -7.29 -6.09
CA GLU A 240 18.61 -7.97 -5.62
C GLU A 240 18.46 -8.55 -4.20
N ILE A 241 17.60 -7.94 -3.36
CA ILE A 241 17.32 -8.43 -1.99
C ILE A 241 16.23 -9.49 -2.02
N LYS A 242 15.16 -9.26 -2.79
CA LYS A 242 14.01 -10.17 -2.89
C LYS A 242 14.34 -11.50 -3.56
N ASN A 243 15.19 -11.49 -4.59
CA ASN A 243 15.46 -12.69 -5.40
C ASN A 243 16.46 -13.66 -4.75
N THR A 244 16.92 -13.37 -3.53
CA THR A 244 17.86 -14.20 -2.78
C THR A 244 17.20 -14.82 -1.57
N THR A 245 17.51 -16.08 -1.29
CA THR A 245 17.00 -16.81 -0.11
C THR A 245 17.74 -16.47 1.18
N THR A 246 18.80 -15.66 1.10
CA THR A 246 19.67 -15.29 2.20
C THR A 246 19.78 -13.78 2.31
N ASP A 247 20.04 -13.31 3.52
CA ASP A 247 20.33 -11.90 3.79
C ASP A 247 21.47 -11.39 2.91
N ARG A 248 21.36 -10.12 2.51
CA ARG A 248 22.36 -9.45 1.67
C ARG A 248 23.20 -8.52 2.52
N THR A 249 24.51 -8.52 2.29
CA THR A 249 25.46 -7.71 3.06
C THR A 249 26.20 -6.74 2.16
N VAL A 250 26.22 -5.46 2.54
CA VAL A 250 26.99 -4.42 1.83
C VAL A 250 27.99 -3.82 2.80
N ASN A 251 29.27 -3.93 2.45
CA ASN A 251 30.36 -3.40 3.26
C ASN A 251 31.05 -2.25 2.53
N ILE A 252 31.08 -1.08 3.15
CA ILE A 252 31.74 0.11 2.60
C ILE A 252 32.94 0.42 3.49
N LYS A 253 34.14 0.24 2.96
CA LYS A 253 35.41 0.51 3.63
C LYS A 253 36.03 1.76 3.06
N TYR A 254 36.60 2.60 3.91
CA TYR A 254 37.25 3.84 3.49
C TYR A 254 38.60 4.03 4.20
N ASP A 255 39.50 4.75 3.55
CA ASP A 255 40.82 5.08 4.09
C ASP A 255 40.79 6.34 4.95
N SER A 256 41.90 6.66 5.63
CA SER A 256 41.95 7.83 6.53
C SER A 256 41.91 9.17 5.81
N THR A 257 42.20 9.20 4.50
CA THR A 257 42.14 10.43 3.71
C THR A 257 40.75 10.69 3.12
N LEU A 258 39.81 9.75 3.28
CA LEU A 258 38.48 9.78 2.68
C LEU A 258 38.54 9.98 1.16
N THR A 259 39.54 9.39 0.51
CA THR A 259 39.68 9.45 -0.96
C THR A 259 39.53 8.09 -1.60
N HIS A 260 39.78 7.00 -0.87
CA HIS A 260 39.69 5.64 -1.39
C HIS A 260 38.56 4.89 -0.71
N PHE A 261 37.63 4.39 -1.52
CA PHE A 261 36.46 3.64 -1.08
C PHE A 261 36.44 2.26 -1.72
N LEU A 262 36.09 1.25 -0.93
CA LEU A 262 35.85 -0.11 -1.36
C LEU A 262 34.44 -0.51 -0.94
N VAL A 263 33.57 -0.78 -1.90
CA VAL A 263 32.24 -1.35 -1.67
C VAL A 263 32.30 -2.83 -1.98
N GLN A 264 31.84 -3.66 -1.06
CA GLN A 264 31.91 -5.12 -1.14
C GLN A 264 30.53 -5.70 -0.84
N LEU A 265 29.95 -6.38 -1.82
CA LEU A 265 28.67 -7.09 -1.72
C LEU A 265 28.92 -8.57 -1.46
N ASP A 266 28.35 -9.08 -0.37
CA ASP A 266 28.41 -10.50 0.07
C ASP A 266 29.81 -11.12 0.08
N GLY A 267 30.82 -10.31 0.35
CA GLY A 267 32.21 -10.79 0.40
C GLY A 267 32.89 -10.95 -0.97
N GLU A 268 32.16 -10.95 -2.08
CA GLU A 268 32.71 -11.30 -3.41
C GLU A 268 32.85 -10.11 -4.34
N ASN A 269 31.74 -9.43 -4.63
CA ASN A 269 31.68 -8.37 -5.64
C ASN A 269 32.25 -7.07 -5.06
N LYS A 270 33.43 -6.69 -5.55
CA LYS A 270 34.18 -5.53 -5.04
C LYS A 270 34.24 -4.43 -6.08
N GLU A 271 33.77 -3.25 -5.69
CA GLU A 271 33.93 -2.02 -6.46
C GLU A 271 34.84 -1.05 -5.70
N CYS A 272 35.82 -0.49 -6.41
CA CYS A 272 36.78 0.43 -5.83
C CYS A 272 36.72 1.78 -6.52
N PHE A 273 36.70 2.83 -5.70
CA PHE A 273 36.54 4.18 -6.17
C PHE A 273 37.59 5.09 -5.54
N THR A 274 38.11 5.99 -6.35
CA THR A 274 38.97 7.09 -5.90
C THR A 274 38.23 8.39 -6.11
N VAL A 275 38.13 9.20 -5.06
CA VAL A 275 37.52 10.53 -5.12
C VAL A 275 38.62 11.57 -5.13
N ASN A 276 38.55 12.47 -6.10
CA ASN A 276 39.37 13.67 -6.07
C ASN A 276 38.64 14.76 -5.28
N ASN A 277 39.09 15.02 -4.05
CA ASN A 277 38.46 15.98 -3.14
C ASN A 277 38.43 17.43 -3.68
N ILE A 278 39.25 17.76 -4.69
CA ILE A 278 39.31 19.09 -5.30
C ILE A 278 38.31 19.22 -6.45
N SER A 279 38.27 18.24 -7.35
CA SER A 279 37.37 18.27 -8.52
C SER A 279 36.03 17.60 -8.27
N THR A 280 35.84 16.91 -7.13
CA THR A 280 34.67 16.09 -6.77
C THR A 280 34.36 14.95 -7.75
N THR A 281 35.29 14.67 -8.67
CA THR A 281 35.16 13.59 -9.65
C THR A 281 35.49 12.24 -9.03
N VAL A 282 34.76 11.20 -9.43
CA VAL A 282 34.97 9.82 -8.97
C VAL A 282 35.56 8.99 -10.11
N THR A 283 36.62 8.24 -9.82
CA THR A 283 37.18 7.26 -10.75
C THR A 283 36.98 5.86 -10.21
N LYS A 284 36.36 4.99 -11.02
CA LYS A 284 36.25 3.56 -10.74
C LYS A 284 37.55 2.87 -11.15
N GLU A 285 38.16 2.15 -10.22
CA GLU A 285 39.36 1.37 -10.48
C GLU A 285 39.01 0.00 -11.06
N THR A 286 39.86 -0.50 -11.97
CA THR A 286 39.66 -1.82 -12.60
C THR A 286 40.05 -2.98 -11.69
N ALA A 287 40.85 -2.73 -10.65
CA ALA A 287 41.29 -3.73 -9.69
C ALA A 287 41.29 -3.17 -8.27
N CYS A 288 40.66 -3.90 -7.35
CA CYS A 288 40.57 -3.55 -5.93
C CYS A 288 41.76 -4.03 -5.08
N SER A 289 42.71 -4.75 -5.68
CA SER A 289 43.87 -5.28 -4.97
C SER A 289 44.64 -4.14 -4.32
N SER A 290 44.61 -4.09 -2.98
CA SER A 290 45.26 -3.09 -2.13
C SER A 290 44.69 -1.66 -2.13
N HIS A 291 43.47 -1.44 -2.64
CA HIS A 291 42.85 -0.10 -2.70
C HIS A 291 42.64 0.54 -1.32
N VAL A 292 42.21 -0.27 -0.34
CA VAL A 292 42.11 0.11 1.07
C VAL A 292 42.85 -0.95 1.89
N GLN A 293 44.15 -0.75 2.12
CA GLN A 293 44.99 -1.72 2.86
C GLN A 293 44.66 -1.77 4.36
N ILE A 294 44.42 -0.61 4.97
CA ILE A 294 44.04 -0.48 6.38
C ILE A 294 42.84 0.47 6.42
N PRO A 295 41.60 -0.02 6.60
CA PRO A 295 40.43 0.83 6.65
C PRO A 295 40.47 1.72 7.90
N ALA A 296 40.24 3.02 7.71
CA ALA A 296 40.04 3.94 8.82
C ALA A 296 38.72 3.63 9.54
N GLY A 297 37.69 3.28 8.77
CA GLY A 297 36.41 2.77 9.25
C GLY A 297 35.68 1.96 8.17
N GLN A 298 34.59 1.32 8.58
CA GLN A 298 33.74 0.52 7.73
C GLN A 298 32.27 0.70 8.13
N PHE A 299 31.40 0.89 7.15
CA PHE A 299 29.96 0.64 7.30
C PHE A 299 29.67 -0.78 6.86
N ALA A 300 29.03 -1.55 7.72
CA ALA A 300 28.52 -2.87 7.38
C ALA A 300 26.99 -2.81 7.44
N PHE A 301 26.35 -3.09 6.33
CA PHE A 301 24.90 -3.20 6.21
C PHE A 301 24.51 -4.66 6.02
N LYS A 302 23.40 -5.05 6.64
CA LYS A 302 22.74 -6.32 6.38
C LYS A 302 21.27 -6.06 6.13
N PHE A 303 20.75 -6.61 5.04
CA PHE A 303 19.37 -6.47 4.59
C PHE A 303 18.69 -7.84 4.59
N HIS A 304 17.47 -7.87 5.12
CA HIS A 304 16.63 -9.06 5.16
C HIS A 304 15.27 -8.74 4.53
N TYR A 305 14.85 -9.56 3.56
CA TYR A 305 13.54 -9.44 2.94
C TYR A 305 12.50 -10.25 3.70
N ILE A 306 11.42 -9.59 4.10
CA ILE A 306 10.25 -10.21 4.72
C ILE A 306 9.23 -10.45 3.61
N GLU A 307 8.88 -11.71 3.40
CA GLU A 307 7.92 -12.10 2.37
C GLU A 307 6.53 -11.46 2.59
N PRO A 308 5.77 -11.24 1.50
CA PRO A 308 4.40 -10.77 1.58
C PRO A 308 3.53 -11.68 2.46
N SER A 309 2.73 -11.07 3.32
CA SER A 309 1.79 -11.77 4.20
C SER A 309 0.45 -11.03 4.22
N PHE A 310 -0.60 -11.63 3.68
CA PHE A 310 -1.93 -11.04 3.73
C PHE A 310 -2.57 -11.25 5.12
N PRO A 311 -3.21 -10.23 5.74
CA PRO A 311 -3.40 -8.84 5.29
C PRO A 311 -2.34 -7.85 5.82
N THR A 312 -1.29 -8.32 6.48
CA THR A 312 -0.34 -7.51 7.23
C THR A 312 0.66 -6.74 6.36
N LEU A 313 1.32 -7.40 5.40
CA LEU A 313 2.34 -6.85 4.51
C LEU A 313 2.04 -7.27 3.07
N LEU A 314 1.36 -6.43 2.29
CA LEU A 314 0.90 -6.81 0.94
C LEU A 314 2.05 -7.07 -0.05
N PHE A 315 3.13 -6.29 0.08
CA PHE A 315 4.31 -6.33 -0.80
C PHE A 315 5.56 -6.79 -0.06
N GLY A 316 5.39 -7.34 1.15
CA GLY A 316 6.51 -7.62 2.04
C GLY A 316 7.12 -6.35 2.63
N ASP A 317 8.31 -6.52 3.19
CA ASP A 317 9.09 -5.45 3.80
C ASP A 317 10.59 -5.75 3.65
N ILE A 318 11.44 -4.73 3.79
CA ILE A 318 12.89 -4.93 3.92
C ILE A 318 13.31 -4.36 5.27
N THR A 319 13.88 -5.24 6.08
CA THR A 319 14.54 -4.84 7.33
C THR A 319 16.03 -4.75 7.12
N PHE A 320 16.68 -3.91 7.92
CA PHE A 320 18.13 -3.76 7.86
C PHE A 320 18.74 -3.51 9.23
N ASN A 321 20.04 -3.77 9.33
CA ASN A 321 20.85 -3.28 10.42
C ASN A 321 22.18 -2.75 9.88
N ILE A 322 22.77 -1.83 10.63
CA ILE A 322 24.00 -1.14 10.25
C ILE A 322 24.93 -1.04 11.46
N LYS A 323 26.22 -1.27 11.24
CA LYS A 323 27.29 -1.02 12.22
C LYS A 323 28.40 -0.20 11.59
N LEU A 324 28.96 0.73 12.36
CA LEU A 324 30.08 1.58 11.99
C LEU A 324 31.23 1.25 12.94
N GLY A 325 32.41 1.01 12.37
CA GLY A 325 33.63 0.81 13.14
C GLY A 325 34.68 0.03 12.36
N ARG A 326 35.76 -0.34 13.03
CA ARG A 326 36.72 -1.30 12.49
C ARG A 326 36.32 -2.69 12.95
N ASN A 327 36.22 -3.65 12.03
CA ASN A 327 35.91 -5.04 12.36
C ASN A 327 34.66 -5.21 13.26
N CYS A 328 33.60 -4.43 13.01
CA CYS A 328 32.36 -4.48 13.79
C CYS A 328 32.43 -4.05 15.27
N GLU A 329 33.48 -3.34 15.70
CA GLU A 329 33.45 -2.65 17.00
C GLU A 329 32.44 -1.49 16.92
N ALA A 330 31.23 -1.74 17.42
CA ALA A 330 30.04 -0.94 17.12
C ALA A 330 30.03 0.42 17.82
N GLU A 331 30.10 1.49 17.03
CA GLU A 331 29.50 2.77 17.41
C GLU A 331 28.02 2.77 17.06
N GLU A 332 27.20 3.33 17.95
CA GLU A 332 25.76 3.46 17.74
C GLU A 332 25.51 4.52 16.66
N ILE A 333 24.88 4.10 15.55
CA ILE A 333 24.55 4.99 14.43
C ILE A 333 23.09 5.43 14.54
N SER A 334 22.84 6.72 14.33
CA SER A 334 21.50 7.25 14.10
C SER A 334 21.14 7.19 12.61
N VAL A 335 19.96 6.67 12.27
CA VAL A 335 19.48 6.63 10.87
C VAL A 335 18.40 7.68 10.73
N VAL A 336 18.56 8.59 9.76
CA VAL A 336 17.60 9.66 9.48
C VAL A 336 17.02 9.54 8.08
N ASN A 337 15.74 9.87 7.96
CA ASN A 337 15.02 9.91 6.69
C ASN A 337 15.01 11.32 6.06
N ASP A 338 15.45 12.32 6.83
CA ASP A 338 15.64 13.70 6.37
C ASP A 338 17.10 13.89 5.97
N LEU A 339 17.30 14.17 4.69
CA LEU A 339 18.60 14.41 4.11
C LEU A 339 19.24 15.68 4.69
N THR A 340 18.51 16.63 5.28
CA THR A 340 19.12 17.80 5.92
C THR A 340 19.67 17.50 7.32
N ALA A 341 19.04 16.57 8.05
CA ALA A 341 19.41 16.22 9.41
C ALA A 341 20.77 15.50 9.52
N HIS A 342 21.21 14.78 8.47
CA HIS A 342 22.46 14.01 8.53
C HIS A 342 23.74 14.87 8.59
N VAL A 343 23.66 16.17 8.31
CA VAL A 343 24.84 17.06 8.26
C VAL A 343 25.35 17.40 9.67
N ALA A 344 24.48 17.30 10.67
CA ALA A 344 24.78 17.79 12.01
C ALA A 344 25.72 16.88 12.81
N GLU A 345 25.77 15.57 12.49
CA GLU A 345 26.43 14.59 13.37
C GLU A 345 27.20 13.50 12.59
N PRO A 346 28.46 13.20 12.97
CA PRO A 346 29.30 12.22 12.27
C PRO A 346 28.88 10.76 12.45
N ALA A 347 27.92 10.48 13.34
CA ALA A 347 27.34 9.15 13.56
C ALA A 347 25.91 9.04 12.98
N THR A 348 25.54 9.92 12.05
CA THR A 348 24.22 9.91 11.43
C THR A 348 24.30 9.50 9.96
N VAL A 349 23.49 8.53 9.57
CA VAL A 349 23.39 8.03 8.19
C VAL A 349 22.02 8.34 7.59
N PHE A 350 22.00 8.69 6.31
CA PHE A 350 20.77 8.79 5.54
C PHE A 350 20.56 7.53 4.72
N LEU A 351 19.35 6.97 4.75
CA LEU A 351 18.96 5.79 3.99
C LEU A 351 17.54 5.97 3.45
N ARG A 352 17.32 5.76 2.15
CA ARG A 352 16.00 5.92 1.54
C ARG A 352 15.85 5.15 0.23
N TYR A 353 14.63 4.77 -0.13
CA TYR A 353 14.32 4.25 -1.46
C TYR A 353 14.19 5.39 -2.48
N TYR A 354 14.74 5.16 -3.67
CA TYR A 354 14.50 5.99 -4.86
C TYR A 354 14.38 5.12 -6.10
N ARG A 355 13.63 5.61 -7.09
CA ARG A 355 13.68 5.08 -8.44
C ARG A 355 14.71 5.84 -9.27
N THR A 356 15.56 5.13 -9.99
CA THR A 356 16.49 5.73 -10.94
C THR A 356 15.75 6.25 -12.17
N LYS A 357 16.16 7.41 -12.71
CA LYS A 357 15.51 7.93 -13.92
C LYS A 357 15.81 7.05 -15.15
N PRO A 358 14.89 6.94 -16.13
CA PRO A 358 15.06 6.04 -17.27
C PRO A 358 16.26 6.34 -18.19
N ASP A 359 16.78 7.57 -18.16
CA ASP A 359 17.96 8.01 -18.90
C ASP A 359 19.28 7.74 -18.16
N VAL A 360 19.21 7.17 -16.95
CA VAL A 360 20.35 6.87 -16.09
C VAL A 360 20.53 5.36 -15.97
N THR A 361 21.72 4.87 -16.31
CA THR A 361 22.06 3.44 -16.19
C THR A 361 22.47 3.08 -14.75
N GLU A 362 21.97 1.97 -14.22
CA GLU A 362 22.12 1.55 -12.82
C GLU A 362 23.03 0.32 -12.64
N ASP A 363 24.18 0.30 -13.32
CA ASP A 363 25.04 -0.89 -13.33
C ASP A 363 25.97 -1.00 -12.11
N ASN A 364 26.19 0.09 -11.36
CA ASN A 364 27.22 0.17 -10.31
C ASN A 364 26.70 0.86 -9.04
N HIS A 365 27.48 0.87 -7.96
CA HIS A 365 27.13 1.61 -6.73
C HIS A 365 27.23 3.14 -6.91
N ILE A 366 27.94 3.60 -7.93
CA ILE A 366 28.07 5.01 -8.33
C ILE A 366 27.55 5.22 -9.76
N LEU A 367 27.15 6.45 -10.08
CA LEU A 367 26.62 6.82 -11.38
C LEU A 367 27.74 6.81 -12.44
N GLN A 368 27.49 6.13 -13.55
CA GLN A 368 28.38 6.14 -14.72
C GLN A 368 27.86 7.14 -15.77
N LYS A 369 28.46 8.33 -15.87
CA LYS A 369 28.10 9.33 -16.89
C LYS A 369 28.72 9.04 -18.25
N SER A 370 29.87 8.39 -18.28
CA SER A 370 30.53 7.93 -19.50
C SER A 370 31.37 6.69 -19.19
N PRO A 371 31.92 5.99 -20.20
CA PRO A 371 32.78 4.83 -19.97
C PRO A 371 33.96 5.08 -19.03
N THR A 372 34.39 6.34 -18.90
CA THR A 372 35.55 6.74 -18.08
C THR A 372 35.21 7.73 -16.97
N SER A 373 33.98 8.26 -16.91
CA SER A 373 33.57 9.29 -15.96
C SER A 373 32.50 8.76 -15.03
N HIS A 374 32.76 8.83 -13.73
CA HIS A 374 31.81 8.42 -12.71
C HIS A 374 31.59 9.55 -11.71
N GLU A 375 30.40 9.58 -11.12
CA GLU A 375 29.98 10.54 -10.11
C GLU A 375 29.12 9.81 -9.07
N PHE A 376 28.92 10.42 -7.91
CA PHE A 376 27.88 9.95 -7.00
C PHE A 376 26.50 10.26 -7.59
N TYR A 377 25.50 9.48 -7.20
CA TYR A 377 24.12 9.82 -7.52
C TYR A 377 23.73 11.11 -6.79
N ARG A 378 22.90 11.92 -7.42
CA ARG A 378 22.31 13.13 -6.83
C ARG A 378 20.80 13.05 -6.92
N HIS A 379 20.11 13.92 -6.17
CA HIS A 379 18.65 13.98 -6.23
C HIS A 379 18.13 14.27 -7.65
N SER A 380 18.91 14.96 -8.49
CA SER A 380 18.60 15.20 -9.89
C SER A 380 18.51 13.94 -10.76
N ASP A 381 19.13 12.83 -10.33
CA ASP A 381 19.23 11.59 -11.11
C ASP A 381 18.14 10.58 -10.71
N LEU A 382 17.37 10.92 -9.68
CA LEU A 382 16.46 10.05 -8.97
C LEU A 382 15.03 10.61 -9.00
N ILE A 383 14.07 9.72 -8.76
CA ILE A 383 12.66 10.03 -8.57
C ILE A 383 12.27 9.57 -7.17
N ASN A 384 11.60 10.45 -6.42
CA ASN A 384 11.10 10.13 -5.09
C ASN A 384 10.16 8.92 -5.16
N ILE A 385 10.35 7.96 -4.26
CA ILE A 385 9.55 6.74 -4.27
C ILE A 385 8.07 7.00 -3.98
N GLU A 386 7.77 8.09 -3.25
CA GLU A 386 6.40 8.57 -2.99
C GLU A 386 5.64 8.84 -4.28
N ASP A 387 6.28 9.43 -5.29
CA ASP A 387 5.65 9.74 -6.57
C ASP A 387 5.37 8.48 -7.39
N ILE A 388 6.14 7.42 -7.14
CA ILE A 388 6.02 6.13 -7.83
C ILE A 388 4.94 5.25 -7.18
N TRP A 389 4.93 5.18 -5.85
CA TRP A 389 4.00 4.34 -5.10
C TRP A 389 2.67 5.03 -4.81
N ARG A 390 2.56 6.33 -5.08
CA ARG A 390 1.29 7.05 -5.05
C ARG A 390 0.39 6.62 -6.20
N LEU A 391 -0.85 6.30 -5.85
CA LEU A 391 -1.95 6.11 -6.79
C LEU A 391 -2.82 7.37 -6.81
N TYR A 392 -4.05 7.28 -6.30
CA TYR A 392 -4.94 8.43 -6.15
C TYR A 392 -4.76 9.18 -4.83
N CYS A 393 -4.11 8.54 -3.84
CA CYS A 393 -3.90 9.05 -2.49
C CYS A 393 -2.40 9.13 -2.18
N GLU A 394 -2.04 9.80 -1.09
CA GLU A 394 -0.64 9.86 -0.64
C GLU A 394 -0.09 8.44 -0.37
N SER A 395 1.21 8.27 -0.61
CA SER A 395 1.87 7.00 -0.33
C SER A 395 1.88 6.75 1.18
N THR A 396 1.55 5.52 1.57
CA THR A 396 1.54 5.08 2.97
C THR A 396 2.59 4.00 3.23
N GLY A 397 3.35 3.62 2.21
CA GLY A 397 4.44 2.66 2.32
C GLY A 397 5.71 3.28 2.90
N SER A 398 6.65 2.43 3.28
CA SER A 398 7.86 2.86 3.96
C SER A 398 8.84 3.53 3.01
N HIS A 399 9.27 4.75 3.32
CA HIS A 399 10.24 5.46 2.49
C HIS A 399 11.68 4.92 2.60
N ALA A 400 11.96 4.08 3.59
CA ALA A 400 13.28 3.48 3.83
C ALA A 400 13.14 2.07 4.43
N PRO A 401 14.16 1.21 4.36
CA PRO A 401 14.15 -0.06 5.07
C PRO A 401 13.91 0.14 6.59
N HIS A 402 13.22 -0.81 7.24
CA HIS A 402 12.98 -0.75 8.69
C HIS A 402 14.18 -1.27 9.48
N ARG A 403 14.60 -0.54 10.52
CA ARG A 403 15.75 -0.96 11.34
C ARG A 403 15.37 -2.15 12.24
N ASP A 404 16.15 -3.23 12.17
CA ASP A 404 16.05 -4.40 13.04
C ASP A 404 17.41 -4.71 13.68
N GLU A 405 17.57 -4.30 14.93
CA GLU A 405 18.82 -4.50 15.67
C GLU A 405 19.17 -5.96 15.96
N SER A 406 18.20 -6.88 15.79
CA SER A 406 18.42 -8.32 15.99
C SER A 406 19.17 -8.98 14.82
N LEU A 407 19.22 -8.33 13.65
CA LEU A 407 20.00 -8.79 12.51
C LEU A 407 21.49 -8.68 12.82
N ASP A 408 22.19 -9.81 12.90
CA ASP A 408 23.63 -9.80 13.10
C ASP A 408 24.35 -9.42 11.81
N VAL A 409 24.76 -8.16 11.76
CA VAL A 409 25.49 -7.51 10.65
C VAL A 409 26.88 -8.14 10.43
N CYS A 410 27.43 -8.77 11.45
CA CYS A 410 28.81 -9.24 11.43
C CYS A 410 28.79 -10.75 11.23
N ASP A 411 29.34 -11.22 10.10
CA ASP A 411 29.42 -12.65 9.87
C ASP A 411 30.14 -13.34 11.05
N PRO A 412 29.58 -14.45 11.57
CA PRO A 412 30.32 -15.29 12.48
C PRO A 412 31.55 -15.82 11.73
N LYS A 413 32.73 -15.44 12.22
CA LYS A 413 34.03 -15.89 11.69
C LYS A 413 34.17 -17.40 11.64
#